data_AF-A0ABD2KAN3-F1
#
_entry.id   AF-A0ABD2KAN3-F1
#
_cell.length_a   1.000
_cell.length_b   1.000
_cell.length_c   1.000
_cell.angle_alpha   90.00
_cell.angle_beta   90.00
_cell.angle_gamma   90.00
#
_symmetry.space_group_name_H-M   'P 1'
#
loop_
_entity.id
_entity.type
_entity.pdbx_description
1 polymer ?
#
loop_
_entity_poly.entity_id
_entity_poly.type
_entity_poly.pdbx_seq_one_letter_code
_entity_poly.pdbx_strand_id
1 'polypeptide(L)'
;MNQETNNTLMFIPVKVLNATSQPVAGVIFRLRVLVGQSKCTKMQPKAKKFIKYEKETDPAARKIYKVEVFQQSWKNVEEITFEQEKIANTTGCLG
;
A
#
# COMPACT_ATOMS: atom_id res chain seq x y z
N MET A 1 2.64 -1.46 5.90
CA MET A 1 1.27 -0.88 5.92
C MET A 1 0.34 -1.47 6.98
N ASN A 2 -0.10 -2.74 6.93
CA ASN A 2 -1.04 -3.28 7.93
C ASN A 2 -0.46 -3.38 9.36
N GLN A 3 0.86 -3.51 9.50
CA GLN A 3 1.53 -3.52 10.82
C GLN A 3 1.68 -2.12 11.43
N GLU A 4 1.59 -1.08 10.59
CA GLU A 4 2.03 0.29 10.91
C GLU A 4 0.86 1.28 11.00
N THR A 5 -0.35 0.83 10.64
CA THR A 5 -1.58 1.62 10.74
C THR A 5 -2.32 1.27 12.02
N ASN A 6 -2.91 2.25 12.72
CA ASN A 6 -3.74 1.98 13.91
C ASN A 6 -5.20 1.58 13.58
N ASN A 7 -5.42 0.96 12.41
CA ASN A 7 -6.75 0.46 12.01
C ASN A 7 -6.95 -0.97 12.54
N THR A 8 -8.13 -1.30 13.04
CA THR A 8 -8.48 -2.67 13.49
C THR A 8 -8.62 -3.63 12.31
N LEU A 9 -8.96 -3.11 11.13
CA LEU A 9 -9.15 -3.88 9.91
C LEU A 9 -7.91 -3.85 9.00
N MET A 10 -7.70 -4.94 8.28
CA MET A 10 -6.61 -5.06 7.31
C MET A 10 -6.96 -4.40 5.99
N PHE A 11 -6.00 -3.67 5.44
CA PHE A 11 -6.05 -3.19 4.08
C PHE A 11 -5.45 -4.23 3.12
N ILE A 12 -6.03 -4.36 1.94
CA ILE A 12 -5.58 -5.26 0.88
C ILE A 12 -5.27 -4.47 -0.39
N PRO A 13 -4.28 -4.87 -1.19
CA PRO A 13 -4.05 -4.24 -2.48
C PRO A 13 -5.21 -4.55 -3.43
N VAL A 14 -5.86 -3.51 -3.96
CA VAL A 14 -6.92 -3.64 -4.97
C VAL A 14 -6.32 -3.51 -6.37
N LYS A 15 -5.43 -2.54 -6.56
CA LYS A 15 -4.80 -2.28 -7.87
C LYS A 15 -3.47 -1.55 -7.71
N VAL A 16 -2.48 -1.91 -8.52
CA VAL A 16 -1.29 -1.08 -8.75
C VAL A 16 -1.65 -0.02 -9.79
N LEU A 17 -1.61 1.24 -9.40
CA LEU A 17 -1.92 2.38 -10.27
C LEU A 17 -0.71 2.81 -11.10
N ASN A 18 0.48 2.73 -10.51
CA ASN A 18 1.75 3.04 -11.18
C ASN A 18 2.87 2.23 -10.52
N ALA A 19 3.87 1.84 -11.30
CA ALA A 19 5.10 1.24 -10.84
C ALA A 19 6.28 1.76 -11.68
N THR A 20 7.32 2.23 -11.01
CA THR A 20 8.59 2.60 -11.65
C THR A 20 9.76 1.97 -10.91
N SER A 21 10.88 1.81 -11.59
CA SER A 21 12.13 1.31 -11.02
C SER A 21 13.27 2.24 -11.38
N GLN A 22 14.18 2.48 -10.43
CA GLN A 22 15.37 3.27 -10.65
C GLN A 22 16.59 2.51 -10.12
N PRO A 23 17.59 2.21 -10.99
CA PRO A 23 18.86 1.69 -10.52
C PRO A 23 19.62 2.78 -9.76
N VAL A 24 20.19 2.41 -8.62
CA VAL A 24 21.03 3.23 -7.75
C VAL A 24 22.17 2.35 -7.24
N ALA A 25 22.70 2.56 -6.03
CA ALA A 25 23.51 1.56 -5.34
C ALA A 25 22.64 0.37 -4.87
N GLY A 26 21.86 -0.24 -5.76
CA GLY A 26 20.68 -1.05 -5.45
C GLY A 26 19.61 -0.82 -6.52
N VAL A 27 18.36 -1.12 -6.19
CA VAL A 27 17.20 -0.74 -7.00
C VAL A 27 16.16 -0.13 -6.06
N ILE A 28 15.60 1.03 -6.44
CA ILE A 28 14.41 1.58 -5.79
C ILE A 28 13.22 1.31 -6.70
N PHE A 29 12.21 0.61 -6.18
CA PHE A 29 10.90 0.49 -6.80
C PHE A 29 9.94 1.51 -6.17
N ARG A 30 9.25 2.30 -6.99
CA ARG A 30 8.22 3.23 -6.52
C ARG A 30 6.87 2.82 -7.05
N LEU A 31 5.94 2.54 -6.16
CA LEU A 31 4.61 2.06 -6.46
C LEU A 31 3.56 3.05 -5.98
N ARG A 32 2.52 3.28 -6.78
CA ARG A 32 1.26 3.85 -6.30
C ARG A 32 0.24 2.72 -6.26
N VAL A 33 -0.28 2.42 -5.08
CA VAL A 33 -1.18 1.28 -4.87
C VAL A 33 -2.50 1.78 -4.32
N LEU A 34 -3.59 1.41 -4.98
CA LEU A 34 -4.94 1.54 -4.47
C LEU A 34 -5.19 0.40 -3.49
N VAL A 35 -5.51 0.74 -2.25
CA VAL A 35 -5.78 -0.23 -1.18
C VAL A 35 -7.21 -0.09 -0.71
N GLY A 36 -7.85 -1.23 -0.47
CA GLY A 36 -9.23 -1.34 0.01
C GLY A 36 -9.25 -1.97 1.40
N GLN A 37 -10.32 -1.73 2.14
CA GLN A 37 -10.53 -2.36 3.44
C GLN A 37 -11.11 -3.76 3.26
N SER A 38 -10.61 -4.73 4.02
CA SER A 38 -11.14 -6.10 4.06
C SER A 38 -11.94 -6.35 5.34
N LYS A 39 -12.62 -7.50 5.40
CA LYS A 39 -13.32 -8.01 6.60
C LYS A 39 -12.36 -8.59 7.64
N CYS A 40 -11.10 -8.83 7.31
CA CYS A 40 -10.12 -9.37 8.24
C CYS A 40 -9.73 -8.34 9.31
N THR A 41 -9.86 -8.74 10.57
CA THR A 41 -9.29 -8.00 11.69
C THR A 41 -7.83 -8.38 11.91
N LYS A 42 -7.02 -7.43 12.39
CA LYS A 42 -5.60 -7.66 12.67
C LYS A 42 -5.33 -8.72 13.75
N MET A 43 -6.33 -9.04 14.57
CA MET A 43 -6.23 -10.02 15.66
C MET A 43 -6.35 -11.48 15.21
N GLN A 44 -6.63 -11.76 13.93
CA GLN A 44 -6.73 -13.13 13.45
C GLN A 44 -5.33 -13.67 13.09
N PRO A 45 -4.82 -14.74 13.74
CA PRO A 45 -3.45 -15.25 13.55
C PRO A 45 -3.14 -15.74 12.12
N LYS A 46 -4.17 -15.96 11.31
CA LYS A 46 -4.06 -16.41 9.92
C LYS A 46 -4.02 -15.27 8.90
N ALA A 47 -4.37 -14.04 9.30
CA ALA A 47 -4.67 -12.97 8.36
C ALA A 47 -3.48 -12.53 7.47
N LYS A 48 -2.22 -12.82 7.85
CA LYS A 48 -1.04 -12.60 6.98
C LYS A 48 -0.99 -13.53 5.75
N LYS A 49 -1.53 -14.76 5.84
CA LYS A 49 -1.47 -15.76 4.75
C LYS A 49 -2.64 -15.65 3.75
N PHE A 50 -3.73 -14.99 4.14
CA PHE A 50 -4.98 -14.98 3.36
C PHE A 50 -5.28 -13.66 2.65
N ILE A 51 -4.42 -12.63 2.78
CA ILE A 51 -4.58 -11.33 2.08
C ILE A 51 -4.87 -11.50 0.59
N LYS A 52 -4.29 -12.53 -0.06
CA LYS A 52 -4.49 -12.84 -1.48
C LYS A 52 -5.94 -13.21 -1.85
N TYR A 53 -6.70 -13.76 -0.90
CA TYR A 53 -8.06 -14.27 -1.13
C TYR A 53 -9.15 -13.38 -0.53
N GLU A 54 -8.74 -12.38 0.24
CA GLU A 54 -9.66 -11.42 0.83
C GLU A 54 -10.23 -10.50 -0.24
N LYS A 55 -11.53 -10.21 -0.09
CA LYS A 55 -12.23 -9.27 -0.95
C LYS A 55 -12.34 -7.93 -0.25
N GLU A 56 -12.30 -6.87 -1.04
CA GLU A 56 -12.63 -5.54 -0.57
C GLU A 56 -14.09 -5.51 -0.13
N THR A 57 -14.36 -4.83 0.98
CA THR A 57 -15.68 -4.79 1.59
C THR A 57 -16.31 -3.41 1.55
N ASP A 58 -15.51 -2.37 1.36
CA ASP A 58 -15.97 -0.99 1.22
C ASP A 58 -15.12 -0.24 0.17
N PRO A 59 -15.62 -0.08 -1.06
CA PRO A 59 -14.96 0.71 -2.10
C PRO A 59 -14.86 2.21 -1.77
N ALA A 60 -15.72 2.76 -0.91
CA ALA A 60 -15.67 4.17 -0.52
C ALA A 60 -14.51 4.46 0.46
N ALA A 61 -14.09 3.45 1.22
CA ALA A 61 -12.94 3.52 2.13
C ALA A 61 -11.57 3.35 1.43
N ARG A 62 -11.53 3.33 0.09
CA ARG A 62 -10.29 3.18 -0.68
C ARG A 62 -9.33 4.32 -0.42
N LYS A 63 -8.05 3.97 -0.36
CA LYS A 63 -6.94 4.92 -0.19
C LYS A 63 -5.85 4.63 -1.20
N ILE A 64 -5.08 5.65 -1.54
CA ILE A 64 -3.87 5.50 -2.35
C ILE A 64 -2.67 5.61 -1.40
N TYR A 65 -1.75 4.65 -1.52
CA TYR A 65 -0.46 4.71 -0.86
C TYR A 65 0.64 4.80 -1.91
N LYS A 66 1.64 5.63 -1.62
CA LYS A 66 2.94 5.55 -2.29
C LYS A 66 3.80 4.60 -1.47
N VAL A 67 4.42 3.65 -2.13
CA VAL A 67 5.30 2.65 -1.52
C VAL A 67 6.63 2.75 -2.22
N GLU A 68 7.71 2.90 -1.46
CA GLU A 68 9.07 2.75 -1.98
C GLU A 68 9.70 1.49 -1.39
N VAL A 69 10.30 0.68 -2.26
CA VAL A 69 11.05 -0.52 -1.88
C VAL A 69 12.47 -0.34 -2.36
N PHE A 70 13.41 -0.16 -1.43
CA PHE A 70 14.83 -0.18 -1.73
C PHE A 70 15.38 -1.59 -1.52
N GLN A 71 16.08 -2.11 -2.52
CA GLN A 71 16.61 -3.47 -2.51
C GLN A 71 18.07 -3.52 -2.95
N GLN A 72 18.88 -4.27 -2.20
CA GLN A 72 20.22 -4.68 -2.58
C GLN A 72 20.34 -6.20 -2.44
N SER A 73 19.98 -6.94 -3.49
CA SER A 73 19.90 -8.41 -3.45
C SER A 73 21.23 -9.07 -3.06
N TRP A 74 22.37 -8.50 -3.47
CA TRP A 74 23.70 -9.02 -3.11
C TRP A 74 24.09 -8.81 -1.64
N LYS A 75 23.36 -7.95 -0.91
CA LYS A 75 23.52 -7.73 0.53
C LYS A 75 22.38 -8.31 1.37
N ASN A 76 21.36 -8.89 0.73
CA ASN A 76 20.11 -9.30 1.37
C ASN A 76 19.43 -8.16 2.16
N VAL A 77 19.47 -6.94 1.62
CA VAL A 77 18.81 -5.77 2.21
C VAL A 77 17.54 -5.45 1.44
N GLU A 78 16.45 -5.26 2.18
CA GLU A 78 15.17 -4.75 1.70
C GLU A 78 14.62 -3.75 2.73
N GLU A 79 14.35 -2.54 2.28
CA GLU A 79 13.74 -1.48 3.08
C GLU A 79 12.46 -1.01 2.41
N ILE A 80 11.37 -0.96 3.16
CA ILE A 80 10.05 -0.59 2.65
C ILE A 80 9.56 0.64 3.39
N THR A 81 9.32 1.72 2.64
CA THR A 81 8.62 2.91 3.14
C THR A 81 7.26 3.01 2.48
N PHE A 82 6.27 3.54 3.20
CA PHE A 82 4.96 3.79 2.63
C PHE A 82 4.34 5.03 3.26
N GLU A 83 3.67 5.83 2.43
CA GLU A 83 2.98 7.04 2.84
C GLU A 83 1.57 7.05 2.22
N GLN A 84 0.57 7.45 3.02
CA GLN A 84 -0.78 7.64 2.49
C GLN A 84 -0.78 8.91 1.64
N GLU A 85 -1.24 8.82 0.39
CA GLU A 85 -1.40 9.99 -0.46
C GLU A 85 -2.54 10.85 0.09
N LYS A 86 -2.25 12.11 0.43
CA LYS A 86 -3.28 13.09 0.78
C LYS A 86 -3.99 13.48 -0.51
N ILE A 87 -5.25 13.08 -0.65
CA ILE A 87 -6.10 13.61 -1.71
C ILE A 87 -6.43 15.04 -1.31
N ALA A 88 -5.83 16.02 -1.99
CA ALA A 88 -6.28 17.40 -1.89
C ALA A 88 -7.64 17.48 -2.60
N ASN A 89 -8.69 17.90 -1.89
CA ASN A 89 -9.92 18.32 -2.54
C ASN A 89 -9.60 19.59 -3.31
N THR A 90 -9.28 19.48 -4.60
CA THR A 90 -9.27 20.63 -5.51
C THR A 90 -10.72 21.04 -5.79
N THR A 91 -11.36 21.65 -4.79
CA THR A 91 -12.45 22.59 -5.04
C THR A 91 -11.78 23.90 -5.47
N GLY A 92 -11.20 23.90 -6.68
CA GLY A 92 -10.50 25.04 -7.26
C GLY A 92 -11.14 25.38 -8.59
N CYS A 93 -12.10 26.32 -8.52
CA CYS A 93 -12.76 27.11 -9.56
C CYS A 93 -12.62 26.63 -11.02
N LEU A 94 -13.74 26.18 -11.60
CA LEU A 94 -13.98 26.29 -13.04
C LEU A 94 -14.02 27.78 -13.39
N GLY A 95 -13.15 28.17 -14.32
CA GLY A 95 -13.12 29.53 -14.90
C GLY A 95 -14.29 29.79 -15.84
#